data_AF-A0BXP9-F1
#
_entry.id   AF-A0BXP9-F1
#
_cell.length_a   1.000
_cell.length_b   1.000
_cell.length_c   1.000
_cell.angle_alpha   90.00
_cell.angle_beta   90.00
_cell.angle_gamma   90.00
#
_symmetry.space_group_name_H-M   'P 1'
#
loop_
_entity.id
_entity.type
_entity.pdbx_description
1 polymer ?
#
loop_
_entity_poly.entity_id
_entity_poly.type
_entity_poly.pdbx_seq_one_letter_code
_entity_poly.pdbx_strand_id
1 'polypeptide(L)'
;MHKMTQRFIIEIPEHEYMDGKVFYLIRTTNIENNCTKEVRKRYSELELIHLRILDWINIFKIQIPLLQFPKKKILFSTNISEESVIKRRLELQIYLNEIFQHQDLYGLGALQEFLPIVKNPNIQESKNAKSNINWQEIEELKKSYLAKHESEVISLTQSKLFNQNKQQYTFKFEDHKIQDHSAIYMISINDQLTGKNWKFSQRYKDLREYHHQLKKLKLQFELPEFPEKKFIKLDDDSDLSDRKRDLENYLNQIFKYPELVQSDVMVFFIAKSQLYCNEIGCRSNDQAKNTLQFSRIKSKSNITSPNVEQESKVPRKITC
;
A
#
# COMPACT_ATOMS: atom_id res chain seq x y z
N MET A 1 -18.71 -10.80 20.39
CA MET A 1 -17.53 -11.18 19.58
C MET A 1 -18.04 -11.62 18.21
N HIS A 2 -17.81 -10.83 17.16
CA HIS A 2 -18.06 -11.33 15.81
C HIS A 2 -16.97 -12.33 15.45
N LYS A 3 -17.36 -13.56 15.12
CA LYS A 3 -16.45 -14.60 14.63
C LYS A 3 -16.00 -14.16 13.25
N MET A 4 -14.72 -13.81 13.10
CA MET A 4 -14.18 -13.48 11.78
C MET A 4 -14.21 -14.73 10.90
N THR A 5 -15.04 -14.72 9.86
CA THR A 5 -15.07 -15.79 8.87
C THR A 5 -13.92 -15.56 7.90
N GLN A 6 -12.88 -16.39 8.00
CA GLN A 6 -11.78 -16.39 7.05
C GLN A 6 -12.32 -16.78 5.67
N ARG A 7 -12.12 -15.93 4.66
CA ARG A 7 -12.62 -16.15 3.29
C ARG A 7 -11.61 -16.84 2.38
N PHE A 8 -10.32 -16.65 2.67
CA PHE A 8 -9.22 -17.13 1.84
C PHE A 8 -8.24 -17.95 2.67
N ILE A 9 -7.75 -19.04 2.08
CA ILE A 9 -6.64 -19.84 2.61
C ILE A 9 -5.41 -19.54 1.75
N ILE A 10 -4.29 -19.25 2.40
CA ILE A 10 -3.00 -19.06 1.73
C ILE A 10 -2.10 -20.26 1.99
N GLU A 11 -1.58 -20.84 0.91
CA GLU A 11 -0.59 -21.90 0.93
C GLU A 11 0.65 -21.48 0.16
N ILE A 12 1.82 -21.91 0.60
CA ILE A 12 3.07 -21.76 -0.15
C ILE A 12 3.65 -23.16 -0.38
N PRO A 13 3.11 -23.93 -1.34
CA PRO A 13 3.43 -25.35 -1.50
C PRO A 13 4.89 -25.60 -1.87
N GLU A 14 5.50 -24.69 -2.63
CA GLU A 14 6.84 -24.85 -3.19
C GLU A 14 7.60 -23.53 -3.34
N HIS A 15 8.89 -23.65 -3.60
CA HIS A 15 9.78 -22.56 -3.95
C HIS A 15 10.69 -22.97 -5.10
N GLU A 16 11.09 -22.00 -5.91
CA GLU A 16 11.92 -22.18 -7.09
C GLU A 16 13.17 -21.29 -7.00
N TYR A 17 14.30 -21.75 -7.52
CA TYR A 17 15.51 -20.96 -7.66
C TYR A 17 15.64 -20.47 -9.11
N MET A 18 15.63 -19.14 -9.30
CA MET A 18 15.82 -18.50 -10.60
C MET A 18 16.86 -17.40 -10.46
N ASP A 19 17.93 -17.45 -11.28
CA ASP A 19 19.01 -16.46 -11.27
C ASP A 19 19.61 -16.20 -9.87
N GLY A 20 19.84 -17.27 -9.11
CA GLY A 20 20.38 -17.21 -7.74
C GLY A 20 19.41 -16.60 -6.71
N LYS A 21 18.13 -16.43 -7.05
CA LYS A 21 17.09 -15.88 -6.18
C LYS A 21 16.01 -16.92 -5.92
N VAL A 22 15.48 -16.89 -4.71
CA VAL A 22 14.37 -17.75 -4.28
C VAL A 22 13.04 -17.06 -4.57
N PHE A 23 12.16 -17.76 -5.28
CA PHE A 23 10.77 -17.38 -5.51
C PHE A 23 9.85 -18.36 -4.80
N TYR A 24 8.83 -17.84 -4.13
CA TYR A 24 7.81 -18.63 -3.46
C TYR A 24 6.57 -18.69 -4.34
N LEU A 25 6.05 -19.89 -4.61
CA LEU A 25 4.75 -20.07 -5.27
C LEU A 25 3.66 -19.94 -4.21
N ILE A 26 2.88 -18.87 -4.26
CA ILE A 26 1.85 -18.55 -3.28
C ILE A 26 0.50 -18.84 -3.91
N ARG A 27 -0.24 -19.78 -3.33
CA ARG A 27 -1.58 -20.17 -3.74
C ARG A 27 -2.60 -19.58 -2.78
N THR A 28 -3.54 -18.81 -3.33
CA THR A 28 -4.70 -18.28 -2.62
C THR A 28 -5.94 -19.02 -3.08
N THR A 29 -6.64 -19.65 -2.14
CA THR A 29 -7.89 -20.38 -2.39
C THR A 29 -9.05 -19.64 -1.73
N ASN A 30 -10.06 -19.27 -2.50
CA ASN A 30 -11.33 -18.77 -1.95
C ASN A 30 -12.14 -19.98 -1.43
N ILE A 31 -12.46 -19.98 -0.14
CA ILE A 31 -13.13 -21.10 0.53
C ILE A 31 -14.57 -21.28 0.04
N GLU A 32 -15.23 -20.21 -0.40
CA GLU A 32 -16.65 -20.24 -0.77
C GLU A 32 -16.87 -20.96 -2.11
N ASN A 33 -15.95 -20.80 -3.06
CA ASN A 33 -16.11 -21.29 -4.44
C ASN A 33 -14.93 -22.14 -4.93
N ASN A 34 -13.97 -22.45 -4.07
CA ASN A 34 -12.74 -23.20 -4.37
C ASN A 34 -11.92 -22.62 -5.54
N CYS A 35 -12.14 -21.36 -5.92
CA CYS A 35 -11.33 -20.72 -6.96
C CYS A 35 -9.93 -20.44 -6.41
N THR A 36 -8.92 -20.88 -7.14
CA THR A 36 -7.53 -20.70 -6.77
C THR A 36 -6.83 -19.68 -7.66
N LYS A 37 -5.81 -19.03 -7.11
CA LYS A 37 -4.85 -18.23 -7.87
C LYS A 37 -3.47 -18.44 -7.32
N GLU A 38 -2.52 -18.54 -8.22
CA GLU A 38 -1.11 -18.68 -7.90
C GLU A 38 -0.34 -17.46 -8.34
N VAL A 39 0.55 -16.97 -7.47
CA VAL A 39 1.49 -15.89 -7.78
C VAL A 39 2.89 -16.27 -7.31
N ARG A 40 3.89 -15.91 -8.10
CA ARG A 40 5.30 -16.07 -7.73
C ARG A 40 5.84 -14.77 -7.19
N LYS A 41 6.46 -14.80 -6.01
CA LYS A 41 7.07 -13.62 -5.38
C LYS A 41 8.37 -13.97 -4.68
N ARG A 42 9.35 -13.07 -4.76
CA ARG A 42 10.53 -13.12 -3.89
C ARG A 42 10.19 -12.57 -2.51
N TYR A 43 10.99 -12.96 -1.53
CA TYR A 43 10.90 -12.42 -0.17
C TYR A 43 10.92 -10.87 -0.15
N SER A 44 11.81 -10.23 -0.91
CA SER A 44 11.90 -8.77 -0.96
C SER A 44 10.64 -8.09 -1.54
N GLU A 45 9.92 -8.77 -2.43
CA GLU A 45 8.66 -8.25 -2.98
C GLU A 45 7.54 -8.34 -1.95
N LEU A 46 7.49 -9.44 -1.18
CA LEU A 46 6.58 -9.60 -0.05
C LEU A 46 6.85 -8.58 1.06
N GLU A 47 8.12 -8.25 1.31
CA GLU A 47 8.52 -7.20 2.25
C GLU A 47 7.98 -5.82 1.81
N LEU A 48 8.06 -5.49 0.51
CA LEU A 48 7.47 -4.26 -0.03
C LEU A 48 5.94 -4.24 0.07
N ILE A 49 5.29 -5.39 -0.13
CA ILE A 49 3.84 -5.53 0.04
C ILE A 49 3.46 -5.31 1.51
N HIS A 50 4.21 -5.89 2.44
CA HIS A 50 4.05 -5.66 3.88
C HIS A 50 4.14 -4.17 4.25
N LEU A 51 5.17 -3.46 3.76
CA LEU A 51 5.33 -2.03 4.03
C LEU A 51 4.12 -1.23 3.51
N ARG A 52 3.63 -1.54 2.30
CA ARG A 52 2.40 -0.91 1.78
C ARG A 52 1.19 -1.20 2.66
N ILE A 53 1.04 -2.43 3.15
CA ILE A 53 -0.05 -2.79 4.07
C ILE A 53 0.05 -1.97 5.35
N LEU A 54 1.23 -1.82 5.94
CA LEU A 54 1.44 -0.97 7.11
C LEU A 54 1.11 0.50 6.85
N ASP A 55 1.52 1.04 5.70
CA ASP A 55 1.16 2.40 5.29
C ASP A 55 -0.36 2.55 5.25
N TRP A 56 -1.06 1.59 4.65
CA TRP A 56 -2.52 1.59 4.58
C TRP A 56 -3.21 1.49 5.93
N ILE A 57 -2.74 0.60 6.80
CA ILE A 57 -3.25 0.47 8.17
C ILE A 57 -3.12 1.79 8.91
N ASN A 58 -1.97 2.45 8.76
CA ASN A 58 -1.71 3.75 9.38
C ASN A 58 -2.54 4.87 8.75
N ILE A 59 -2.70 4.87 7.43
CA ILE A 59 -3.49 5.85 6.66
C ILE A 59 -4.97 5.77 7.05
N PHE A 60 -5.53 4.57 7.09
CA PHE A 60 -6.96 4.35 7.34
C PHE A 60 -7.28 4.06 8.80
N LYS A 61 -6.28 4.13 9.70
CA LYS A 61 -6.42 3.79 11.12
C LYS A 61 -7.17 2.48 11.32
N ILE A 62 -6.79 1.47 10.53
CA ILE A 62 -7.37 0.13 10.62
C ILE A 62 -6.90 -0.48 11.92
N GLN A 63 -7.85 -0.92 12.74
CA GLN A 63 -7.52 -1.52 14.03
C GLN A 63 -7.24 -3.00 13.82
N ILE A 64 -5.99 -3.31 13.48
CA ILE A 64 -5.50 -4.68 13.45
C ILE A 64 -4.35 -4.88 14.43
N PRO A 65 -4.18 -6.10 14.98
CA PRO A 65 -2.99 -6.44 15.73
C PRO A 65 -1.72 -6.16 14.93
N LEU A 66 -0.61 -5.88 15.62
CA LEU A 66 0.68 -5.62 14.98
C LEU A 66 1.09 -6.84 14.13
N LEU A 67 0.99 -6.68 12.81
CA LEU A 67 1.45 -7.68 11.84
C LEU A 67 2.98 -7.76 11.88
N GLN A 68 3.52 -8.96 12.12
CA GLN A 68 4.96 -9.17 12.17
C GLN A 68 5.46 -9.84 10.89
N PHE A 69 6.17 -9.08 10.06
CA PHE A 69 6.81 -9.67 8.89
C PHE A 69 8.00 -10.57 9.32
N PRO A 70 8.15 -11.78 8.77
CA PRO A 70 9.25 -12.67 9.09
C PRO A 70 10.59 -11.99 8.85
N LYS A 71 11.49 -11.90 9.84
CA LYS A 71 12.75 -11.13 9.73
C LYS A 71 13.83 -11.84 8.89
N LYS A 72 14.65 -11.05 8.19
CA LYS A 72 15.90 -11.54 7.57
C LYS A 72 16.87 -12.00 8.67
N LYS A 73 17.54 -13.14 8.46
CA LYS A 73 18.65 -13.55 9.34
C LYS A 73 19.86 -12.67 8.99
N ILE A 74 20.44 -12.03 10.00
CA ILE A 74 21.50 -11.02 9.81
C ILE A 74 22.88 -11.67 9.57
N LEU A 75 23.08 -12.91 10.02
CA LEU A 75 24.42 -13.53 10.05
C LEU A 75 24.72 -14.57 8.96
N PHE A 76 23.74 -14.98 8.15
CA PHE A 76 23.95 -15.95 7.07
C PHE A 76 22.97 -15.65 5.93
N SER A 77 23.42 -15.63 4.68
CA SER A 77 22.51 -15.45 3.54
C SER A 77 21.47 -16.56 3.55
N THR A 78 20.20 -16.16 3.61
CA THR A 78 19.06 -17.06 3.84
C THR A 78 18.78 -18.00 2.68
N ASN A 79 19.50 -17.83 1.57
CA ASN A 79 19.40 -18.63 0.35
C ASN A 79 20.48 -19.72 0.29
N ILE A 80 21.31 -19.90 1.33
CA ILE A 80 22.41 -20.89 1.30
C ILE A 80 21.88 -22.31 1.56
N SER A 81 20.85 -22.47 2.39
CA SER A 81 20.36 -23.79 2.80
C SER A 81 18.88 -23.96 2.50
N GLU A 82 18.53 -25.12 1.97
CA GLU A 82 17.17 -25.51 1.62
C GLU A 82 16.26 -25.48 2.87
N GLU A 83 16.78 -25.91 4.03
CA GLU A 83 16.05 -25.87 5.30
C GLU A 83 15.70 -24.44 5.73
N SER A 84 16.60 -23.48 5.48
CA SER A 84 16.33 -22.06 5.76
C SER A 84 15.26 -21.50 4.84
N VAL A 85 15.22 -21.93 3.58
CA VAL A 85 14.19 -21.54 2.61
C VAL A 85 12.84 -22.16 2.97
N ILE A 86 12.80 -23.45 3.31
CA ILE A 86 11.59 -24.15 3.78
C ILE A 86 11.05 -23.50 5.06
N LYS A 87 11.92 -23.17 6.03
CA LYS A 87 11.50 -22.46 7.24
C LYS A 87 10.90 -21.10 6.91
N ARG A 88 11.55 -20.31 6.04
CA ARG A 88 11.03 -19.01 5.60
C ARG A 88 9.67 -19.14 4.92
N ARG A 89 9.51 -20.16 4.07
CA ARG A 89 8.28 -20.48 3.38
C ARG A 89 7.12 -20.66 4.36
N LEU A 90 7.34 -21.42 5.44
CA LEU A 90 6.36 -21.61 6.50
C LEU A 90 6.05 -20.30 7.26
N GLU A 91 7.08 -19.54 7.63
CA GLU A 91 6.91 -18.22 8.29
C GLU A 91 6.08 -17.26 7.43
N LEU A 92 6.34 -17.20 6.11
CA LEU A 92 5.61 -16.37 5.16
C LEU A 92 4.16 -16.86 4.99
N GLN A 93 3.93 -18.17 4.97
CA GLN A 93 2.58 -18.72 4.87
C GLN A 93 1.74 -18.34 6.10
N ILE A 94 2.30 -18.45 7.30
CA ILE A 94 1.62 -18.02 8.53
C ILE A 94 1.30 -16.53 8.45
N TYR A 95 2.29 -15.71 8.15
CA TYR A 95 2.13 -14.26 8.01
C TYR A 95 1.05 -13.86 7.00
N LEU A 96 1.02 -14.49 5.82
CA LEU A 96 -0.01 -14.20 4.81
C LEU A 96 -1.38 -14.64 5.29
N ASN A 97 -1.53 -15.81 5.93
CA ASN A 97 -2.82 -16.21 6.49
C ASN A 97 -3.32 -15.22 7.56
N GLU A 98 -2.43 -14.70 8.41
CA GLU A 98 -2.79 -13.65 9.39
C GLU A 98 -3.31 -12.38 8.70
N ILE A 99 -2.61 -11.88 7.66
CA ILE A 99 -3.10 -10.74 6.87
C ILE A 99 -4.48 -11.03 6.30
N PHE A 100 -4.65 -12.21 5.71
CA PHE A 100 -5.88 -12.59 5.01
C PHE A 100 -7.05 -12.88 5.96
N GLN A 101 -6.86 -12.87 7.27
CA GLN A 101 -7.97 -12.86 8.23
C GLN A 101 -8.66 -11.48 8.33
N HIS A 102 -8.00 -10.42 7.87
CA HIS A 102 -8.52 -9.05 7.95
C HIS A 102 -9.15 -8.61 6.62
N GLN A 103 -10.48 -8.71 6.53
CA GLN A 103 -11.24 -8.37 5.32
C GLN A 103 -11.06 -6.91 4.88
N ASP A 104 -10.88 -6.00 5.84
CA ASP A 104 -10.58 -4.58 5.60
C ASP A 104 -9.33 -4.38 4.72
N LEU A 105 -8.43 -5.37 4.64
CA LEU A 105 -7.21 -5.25 3.84
C LEU A 105 -7.38 -5.64 2.38
N TYR A 106 -8.48 -6.32 2.01
CA TYR A 106 -8.68 -6.85 0.66
C TYR A 106 -8.83 -5.73 -0.39
N GLY A 107 -9.49 -4.62 0.00
CA GLY A 107 -9.71 -3.46 -0.86
C GLY A 107 -8.47 -2.58 -1.07
N LEU A 108 -7.37 -2.81 -0.35
CA LEU A 108 -6.21 -1.90 -0.32
C LEU A 108 -5.26 -2.02 -1.52
N GLY A 109 -5.64 -2.78 -2.56
CA GLY A 109 -4.86 -2.98 -3.79
C GLY A 109 -3.59 -3.83 -3.61
N ALA A 110 -2.91 -3.73 -2.46
CA ALA A 110 -1.68 -4.47 -2.15
C ALA A 110 -1.88 -6.00 -2.15
N LEU A 111 -3.09 -6.46 -1.79
CA LEU A 111 -3.46 -7.87 -1.79
C LEU A 111 -4.17 -8.32 -3.07
N GLN A 112 -4.54 -7.39 -3.94
CA GLN A 112 -5.37 -7.68 -5.12
C GLN A 112 -4.69 -8.68 -6.06
N GLU A 113 -3.37 -8.62 -6.17
CA GLU A 113 -2.63 -9.55 -7.03
C GLU A 113 -2.72 -11.00 -6.54
N PHE A 114 -3.00 -11.26 -5.27
CA PHE A 114 -3.15 -12.60 -4.71
C PHE A 114 -4.58 -13.15 -4.84
N LEU A 115 -5.58 -12.29 -5.01
CA LEU A 115 -6.99 -12.70 -4.99
C LEU A 115 -7.41 -13.41 -6.28
N PRO A 116 -8.10 -14.56 -6.19
CA PRO A 116 -8.62 -15.28 -7.36
C PRO A 116 -9.65 -14.44 -8.11
N ILE A 117 -9.58 -14.47 -9.44
CA ILE A 117 -10.53 -13.78 -10.30
C ILE A 117 -11.77 -14.67 -10.38
N VAL A 118 -12.85 -14.27 -9.72
CA VAL A 118 -14.14 -14.94 -9.85
C VAL A 118 -14.65 -14.68 -11.27
N LYS A 119 -14.47 -15.65 -12.17
CA LYS A 119 -15.11 -15.64 -13.48
C LYS A 119 -16.59 -15.93 -13.25
N ASN A 120 -17.42 -14.90 -13.29
CA ASN A 120 -18.86 -15.08 -13.19
C ASN A 120 -19.34 -15.75 -14.49
N PRO A 121 -19.79 -17.02 -14.49
CA PRO A 121 -20.05 -17.76 -15.73
C PRO A 121 -21.22 -17.19 -16.56
N ASN A 122 -22.03 -16.29 -15.99
CA ASN A 122 -23.17 -15.67 -16.68
C ASN A 122 -22.87 -14.33 -17.36
N ILE A 123 -21.61 -13.88 -17.42
CA ILE A 123 -21.24 -12.67 -18.17
C ILE A 123 -20.42 -13.11 -19.38
N GLN A 124 -21.10 -13.34 -20.50
CA GLN A 124 -20.45 -13.57 -21.78
C GLN A 124 -19.53 -12.40 -22.13
N GLU A 125 -18.24 -12.71 -22.17
CA GLU A 125 -17.15 -12.07 -22.89
C GLU A 125 -17.37 -10.61 -23.36
N SER A 126 -16.98 -9.66 -22.52
CA SER A 126 -16.26 -8.49 -23.04
C SER A 126 -14.77 -8.69 -22.72
N LYS A 127 -13.94 -8.82 -23.76
CA LYS A 127 -12.51 -9.15 -23.69
C LYS A 127 -11.62 -8.06 -23.05
N ASN A 128 -12.19 -7.12 -22.29
CA ASN A 128 -11.46 -6.02 -21.64
C ASN A 128 -11.63 -5.96 -20.11
N ALA A 129 -12.21 -6.97 -19.47
CA ALA A 129 -12.41 -6.98 -18.01
C ALA A 129 -11.14 -7.43 -17.24
N LYS A 130 -10.12 -6.58 -17.17
CA LYS A 130 -9.11 -6.63 -16.10
C LYS A 130 -9.50 -5.67 -14.97
N SER A 131 -9.57 -6.24 -13.76
CA SER A 131 -9.82 -5.64 -12.44
C SER A 131 -11.23 -5.05 -12.24
N ASN A 132 -12.23 -5.92 -12.10
CA ASN A 132 -13.48 -5.54 -11.43
C ASN A 132 -13.20 -5.61 -9.91
N ILE A 133 -12.79 -4.47 -9.34
CA ILE A 133 -12.78 -4.31 -7.89
C ILE A 133 -14.23 -4.34 -7.43
N ASN A 134 -14.53 -5.10 -6.38
CA ASN A 134 -15.83 -5.03 -5.74
C ASN A 134 -15.96 -3.64 -5.10
N TRP A 135 -16.56 -2.70 -5.83
CA TRP A 135 -16.76 -1.31 -5.40
C TRP A 135 -17.37 -1.20 -4.00
N GLN A 136 -18.14 -2.20 -3.57
CA GLN A 136 -18.70 -2.27 -2.22
C GLN A 136 -17.63 -2.32 -1.11
N GLU A 137 -16.48 -2.96 -1.35
CA GLU A 137 -15.39 -3.06 -0.37
C GLU A 137 -14.61 -1.74 -0.24
N ILE A 138 -14.44 -1.01 -1.35
CA ILE A 138 -13.91 0.37 -1.31
C ILE A 138 -14.91 1.29 -0.61
N GLU A 139 -16.21 1.13 -0.85
CA GLU A 139 -17.28 1.89 -0.21
C GLU A 139 -17.33 1.64 1.31
N GLU A 140 -17.08 0.41 1.77
CA GLU A 140 -16.99 0.07 3.20
C GLU A 140 -15.73 0.64 3.87
N LEU A 141 -14.57 0.56 3.21
CA LEU A 141 -13.34 1.22 3.67
C LEU A 141 -13.51 2.74 3.76
N LYS A 142 -14.15 3.34 2.75
CA LYS A 142 -14.53 4.75 2.72
C LYS A 142 -15.49 5.11 3.86
N LYS A 143 -16.54 4.32 4.09
CA LYS A 143 -17.47 4.52 5.22
C LYS A 143 -16.78 4.41 6.57
N SER A 144 -15.90 3.43 6.76
CA SER A 144 -15.12 3.24 7.99
C SER A 144 -14.16 4.39 8.24
N TYR A 145 -13.49 4.88 7.18
CA TYR A 145 -12.60 6.03 7.25
C TYR A 145 -13.37 7.32 7.55
N LEU A 146 -14.45 7.60 6.82
CA LEU A 146 -15.30 8.79 7.02
C LEU A 146 -15.97 8.76 8.39
N ALA A 147 -16.40 7.61 8.90
CA ALA A 147 -17.00 7.48 10.23
C ALA A 147 -15.98 7.71 11.37
N LYS A 148 -14.72 7.33 11.17
CA LYS A 148 -13.65 7.54 12.18
C LYS A 148 -13.05 8.93 12.16
N HIS A 149 -13.04 9.58 11.00
CA HIS A 149 -12.43 10.90 10.81
C HIS A 149 -13.46 11.99 10.47
N GLU A 150 -14.74 11.80 10.80
CA GLU A 150 -15.81 12.77 10.50
C GLU A 150 -15.49 14.18 11.03
N SER A 151 -14.74 14.26 12.13
CA SER A 151 -14.26 15.51 12.75
C SER A 151 -12.94 16.06 12.20
N GLU A 152 -12.18 15.33 11.37
CA GLU A 152 -10.88 15.77 10.84
C GLU A 152 -10.92 15.94 9.30
N VAL A 153 -11.66 15.06 8.62
CA VAL A 153 -11.90 15.02 7.18
C VAL A 153 -13.18 15.81 6.85
N ILE A 154 -13.30 17.00 7.45
CA ILE A 154 -14.51 17.83 7.58
C ILE A 154 -15.21 18.22 6.25
N SER A 155 -14.68 17.94 5.05
CA SER A 155 -15.24 18.52 3.80
C SER A 155 -15.65 17.58 2.68
N LEU A 156 -15.51 16.25 2.80
CA LEU A 156 -15.81 15.38 1.66
C LEU A 156 -17.30 15.00 1.51
N THR A 157 -18.09 15.05 2.59
CA THR A 157 -19.45 14.46 2.58
C THR A 157 -20.59 15.40 3.01
N GLN A 158 -20.31 16.57 3.60
CA GLN A 158 -21.37 17.32 4.30
C GLN A 158 -21.94 18.56 3.59
N SER A 159 -21.45 19.01 2.43
CA SER A 159 -22.11 20.12 1.74
C SER A 159 -23.22 19.64 0.79
N LYS A 160 -24.29 19.09 1.36
CA LYS A 160 -25.60 19.25 0.71
C LYS A 160 -25.83 20.77 0.57
N LEU A 161 -26.16 21.23 -0.64
CA LEU A 161 -26.66 22.59 -0.95
C LEU A 161 -25.69 23.79 -1.09
N PHE A 162 -24.38 23.63 -1.23
CA PHE A 162 -23.54 24.76 -1.67
C PHE A 162 -23.38 24.79 -3.18
N ASN A 163 -23.66 25.97 -3.77
CA ASN A 163 -23.57 26.34 -5.20
C ASN A 163 -22.72 25.37 -6.05
N GLN A 164 -23.40 24.56 -6.88
CA GLN A 164 -22.83 23.50 -7.72
C GLN A 164 -21.75 23.95 -8.72
N ASN A 165 -21.43 25.24 -8.77
CA ASN A 165 -20.56 25.83 -9.79
C ASN A 165 -19.18 26.26 -9.25
N LYS A 166 -18.92 26.21 -7.93
CA LYS A 166 -17.62 26.62 -7.40
C LYS A 166 -16.72 25.39 -7.16
N GLN A 167 -15.57 25.39 -7.83
CA GLN A 167 -14.55 24.35 -7.70
C GLN A 167 -14.02 24.28 -6.25
N GLN A 168 -14.16 23.12 -5.61
CA GLN A 168 -13.74 22.93 -4.21
C GLN A 168 -12.22 22.95 -4.05
N TYR A 169 -11.49 22.24 -4.92
CA TYR A 169 -10.04 22.09 -4.78
C TYR A 169 -9.31 22.78 -5.92
N THR A 170 -8.32 23.62 -5.58
CA THR A 170 -7.39 24.23 -6.56
C THR A 170 -6.00 23.67 -6.34
N PHE A 171 -5.34 23.31 -7.43
CA PHE A 171 -4.00 22.72 -7.43
C PHE A 171 -2.99 23.74 -7.93
N LYS A 172 -1.83 23.77 -7.30
CA LYS A 172 -0.66 24.50 -7.79
C LYS A 172 0.59 23.65 -7.65
N PHE A 173 1.25 23.41 -8.77
CA PHE A 173 2.52 22.70 -8.83
C PHE A 173 3.65 23.69 -8.61
N GLU A 174 4.27 23.62 -7.45
CA GLU A 174 5.25 24.62 -7.03
C GLU A 174 6.62 24.31 -7.61
N ASP A 175 7.10 23.09 -7.40
CA ASP A 175 8.47 22.68 -7.70
C ASP A 175 8.54 21.21 -8.10
N HIS A 176 9.74 20.72 -8.38
CA HIS A 176 10.02 19.32 -8.64
C HIS A 176 11.42 18.93 -8.17
N LYS A 177 11.62 17.64 -7.91
CA LYS A 177 12.94 17.04 -7.65
C LYS A 177 13.13 15.81 -8.51
N ILE A 178 14.37 15.56 -8.93
CA ILE A 178 14.73 14.32 -9.62
C ILE A 178 15.19 13.31 -8.57
N GLN A 179 14.54 12.15 -8.54
CA GLN A 179 14.89 11.03 -7.66
C GLN A 179 14.72 9.73 -8.46
N ASP A 180 15.75 8.87 -8.45
CA ASP A 180 15.75 7.58 -9.16
C ASP A 180 15.35 7.73 -10.65
N HIS A 181 15.98 8.69 -11.34
CA HIS A 181 15.69 9.05 -12.74
C HIS A 181 14.21 9.40 -13.01
N SER A 182 13.50 9.85 -11.98
CA SER A 182 12.08 10.22 -12.06
C SER A 182 11.87 11.61 -11.46
N ALA A 183 11.11 12.45 -12.16
CA ALA A 183 10.63 13.71 -11.61
C ALA A 183 9.50 13.46 -10.60
N ILE A 184 9.66 14.01 -9.39
CA ILE A 184 8.67 14.06 -8.33
C ILE A 184 8.25 15.51 -8.17
N TYR A 185 6.96 15.81 -8.38
CA TYR A 185 6.43 17.17 -8.32
C TYR A 185 5.93 17.47 -6.92
N MET A 186 6.23 18.67 -6.41
CA MET A 186 5.64 19.22 -5.19
C MET A 186 4.36 19.98 -5.55
N ILE A 187 3.24 19.51 -5.02
CA ILE A 187 1.90 19.98 -5.37
C ILE A 187 1.24 20.53 -4.11
N SER A 188 0.79 21.77 -4.18
CA SER A 188 -0.06 22.39 -3.17
C SER A 188 -1.53 22.27 -3.56
N ILE A 189 -2.38 21.97 -2.59
CA ILE A 189 -3.84 21.96 -2.74
C ILE A 189 -4.41 23.03 -1.82
N ASN A 190 -5.34 23.83 -2.34
CA ASN A 190 -6.19 24.73 -1.57
C ASN A 190 -7.64 24.23 -1.63
N ASP A 191 -8.20 23.83 -0.49
CA ASP A 191 -9.63 23.53 -0.33
C ASP A 191 -10.38 24.84 -0.08
N GLN A 192 -11.02 25.35 -1.12
CA GLN A 192 -11.77 26.60 -1.09
C GLN A 192 -12.99 26.55 -0.17
N LEU A 193 -13.47 25.35 0.20
CA LEU A 193 -14.61 25.20 1.09
C LEU A 193 -14.18 25.34 2.55
N THR A 194 -13.06 24.71 2.94
CA THR A 194 -12.56 24.76 4.34
C THR A 194 -11.54 25.85 4.59
N GLY A 195 -10.97 26.45 3.54
CA GLY A 195 -9.82 27.36 3.62
C GLY A 195 -8.50 26.66 3.97
N LYS A 196 -8.49 25.32 4.07
CA LYS A 196 -7.28 24.55 4.37
C LYS A 196 -6.40 24.44 3.12
N ASN A 197 -5.09 24.49 3.34
CA ASN A 197 -4.11 24.20 2.30
C ASN A 197 -3.10 23.17 2.80
N TRP A 198 -2.56 22.36 1.89
CA TRP A 198 -1.54 21.37 2.21
C TRP A 198 -0.68 21.05 0.98
N LYS A 199 0.48 20.42 1.19
CA LYS A 199 1.45 20.11 0.14
C LYS A 199 1.89 18.65 0.17
N PHE A 200 1.88 18.01 -0.99
CA PHE A 200 2.31 16.63 -1.13
C PHE A 200 3.21 16.47 -2.35
N SER A 201 3.85 15.31 -2.46
CA SER A 201 4.75 14.99 -3.58
C SER A 201 4.22 13.83 -4.39
N GLN A 202 4.22 13.93 -5.72
CA GLN A 202 3.72 12.88 -6.59
C GLN A 202 4.51 12.79 -7.91
N ARG A 203 4.70 11.57 -8.44
CA ARG A 203 5.27 11.38 -9.78
C ARG A 203 4.18 11.48 -10.85
N TYR A 204 4.59 11.88 -12.04
CA TYR A 204 3.74 11.87 -13.24
C TYR A 204 3.04 10.52 -13.46
N LYS A 205 3.77 9.40 -13.30
CA LYS A 205 3.23 8.06 -13.51
C LYS A 205 2.06 7.74 -12.58
N ASP A 206 2.14 8.20 -11.34
CA ASP A 206 1.10 7.94 -10.35
C ASP A 206 -0.16 8.78 -10.65
N LEU A 207 0.01 10.05 -11.05
CA LEU A 207 -1.09 10.90 -11.55
C LEU A 207 -1.77 10.29 -12.79
N ARG A 208 -0.99 9.73 -13.70
CA ARG A 208 -1.50 9.04 -14.90
C ARG A 208 -2.32 7.80 -14.55
N GLU A 209 -1.94 7.09 -13.50
CA GLU A 209 -2.69 5.92 -13.03
C GLU A 209 -4.08 6.32 -12.49
N TYR A 210 -4.17 7.43 -11.76
CA TYR A 210 -5.48 7.99 -11.37
C TYR A 210 -6.34 8.33 -12.57
N HIS A 211 -5.77 8.94 -13.62
CA HIS A 211 -6.50 9.20 -14.87
C HIS A 211 -7.02 7.91 -15.53
N HIS A 212 -6.22 6.84 -15.59
CA HIS A 212 -6.69 5.56 -16.11
C HIS A 212 -7.83 4.96 -15.29
N GLN A 213 -7.79 5.12 -13.96
CA GLN A 213 -8.88 4.69 -13.09
C GLN A 213 -10.15 5.51 -13.35
N LEU A 214 -10.03 6.83 -13.52
CA LEU A 214 -11.15 7.69 -13.89
C LEU A 214 -11.76 7.31 -15.24
N LYS A 215 -10.94 6.97 -16.25
CA LYS A 215 -11.43 6.51 -17.56
C LYS A 215 -12.25 5.22 -17.52
N LYS A 216 -12.11 4.41 -16.47
CA LYS A 216 -12.93 3.21 -16.26
C LYS A 216 -14.32 3.54 -15.69
N LEU A 217 -14.51 4.75 -15.17
CA LEU A 217 -15.81 5.21 -14.71
C LEU A 217 -16.72 5.49 -15.91
N LYS A 218 -17.98 5.06 -15.82
CA LYS A 218 -18.99 5.35 -16.84
C LYS A 218 -19.54 6.76 -16.64
N LEU A 219 -18.76 7.77 -17.00
CA LEU A 219 -19.13 9.19 -16.88
C LEU A 219 -20.02 9.60 -18.05
N GLN A 220 -20.88 10.59 -17.84
CA GLN A 220 -21.75 11.14 -18.89
C GLN A 220 -21.02 12.12 -19.82
N PHE A 221 -19.76 12.42 -19.52
CA PHE A 221 -18.93 13.36 -20.25
C PHE A 221 -17.53 12.79 -20.50
N GLU A 222 -16.84 13.35 -21.48
CA GLU A 222 -15.48 12.97 -21.81
C GLU A 222 -14.49 13.60 -20.83
N LEU A 223 -13.59 12.77 -20.29
CA LEU A 223 -12.51 13.25 -19.45
C LEU A 223 -11.53 14.09 -20.28
N PRO A 224 -11.05 15.24 -19.76
CA PRO A 224 -9.92 15.95 -20.34
C PRO A 224 -8.75 15.02 -20.63
N GLU A 225 -8.04 15.28 -21.72
CA GLU A 225 -6.86 14.49 -22.08
C GLU A 225 -5.77 14.62 -21.00
N PHE A 226 -5.14 13.50 -20.68
CA PHE A 226 -4.01 13.51 -19.76
C PHE A 226 -2.74 13.98 -20.49
N PRO A 227 -1.93 14.88 -19.92
CA PRO A 227 -0.72 15.38 -20.57
C PRO A 227 0.18 14.26 -21.06
N GLU A 228 0.60 14.31 -22.32
CA GLU A 228 1.32 13.22 -22.96
C GLU A 228 2.71 12.95 -22.35
N LYS A 229 3.16 11.70 -22.48
CA LYS A 229 4.52 11.31 -22.11
C LYS A 229 5.50 11.74 -23.19
N LYS A 230 5.91 13.01 -23.18
CA LYS A 230 7.08 13.50 -23.91
C LYS A 230 8.37 12.82 -23.41
N PHE A 231 9.32 12.58 -24.32
CA PHE A 231 10.69 12.22 -23.99
C PHE A 231 11.38 13.43 -23.35
N ILE A 232 11.20 13.57 -22.04
CA ILE A 232 11.87 14.63 -21.28
C ILE A 232 13.31 14.23 -21.07
N LYS A 233 14.23 15.09 -21.49
CA LYS A 233 15.60 15.04 -20.99
C LYS A 233 15.57 15.57 -19.56
N LEU A 234 15.96 14.75 -18.58
CA LEU A 234 15.84 15.10 -17.16
C LEU A 234 16.66 16.35 -16.76
N ASP A 235 17.63 16.74 -17.59
CA ASP A 235 18.46 17.93 -17.41
C ASP A 235 17.86 19.19 -18.06
N ASP A 236 16.75 19.06 -18.80
CA ASP A 236 16.06 20.17 -19.43
C ASP A 236 14.90 20.67 -18.56
N ASP A 237 15.15 21.75 -17.84
CA ASP A 237 14.19 22.37 -16.91
C ASP A 237 12.95 22.92 -17.66
N SER A 238 13.08 23.24 -18.95
CA SER A 238 11.96 23.76 -19.76
C SER A 238 10.87 22.71 -19.99
N ASP A 239 11.27 21.47 -20.32
CA ASP A 239 10.37 20.34 -20.50
C ASP A 239 9.60 19.99 -19.21
N LEU A 240 10.28 20.07 -18.06
CA LEU A 240 9.68 19.79 -16.75
C LEU A 240 8.71 20.90 -16.35
N SER A 241 9.03 22.15 -16.63
CA SER A 241 8.15 23.30 -16.40
C SER A 241 6.87 23.23 -17.25
N ASP A 242 6.98 22.87 -18.53
CA ASP A 242 5.83 22.68 -19.40
C ASP A 242 4.93 21.55 -18.92
N ARG A 243 5.52 20.39 -18.58
CA ARG A 243 4.75 19.27 -18.01
C ARG A 243 4.10 19.65 -16.68
N LYS A 244 4.76 20.45 -15.85
CA LYS A 244 4.22 20.97 -14.58
C LYS A 244 2.95 21.78 -14.83
N ARG A 245 3.01 22.72 -15.78
CA ARG A 245 1.87 23.56 -16.20
C ARG A 245 0.72 22.70 -16.74
N ASP A 246 1.03 21.72 -17.58
CA ASP A 246 0.01 20.85 -18.19
C ASP A 246 -0.71 19.97 -17.14
N LEU A 247 0.04 19.42 -16.18
CA LEU A 247 -0.52 18.64 -15.07
C LEU A 247 -1.37 19.49 -14.13
N GLU A 248 -0.93 20.72 -13.83
CA GLU A 248 -1.69 21.68 -13.03
C GLU A 248 -3.03 22.00 -13.70
N ASN A 249 -2.99 22.32 -14.99
CA ASN A 249 -4.18 22.57 -15.80
C ASN A 249 -5.12 21.37 -15.80
N TYR A 250 -4.58 20.17 -16.03
CA TYR A 250 -5.36 18.93 -16.03
C TYR A 250 -6.07 18.69 -14.69
N LEU A 251 -5.36 18.75 -13.55
CA LEU A 251 -5.97 18.54 -12.23
C LEU A 251 -7.03 19.60 -11.94
N ASN A 252 -6.75 20.87 -12.23
CA ASN A 252 -7.72 21.93 -12.05
C ASN A 252 -8.94 21.80 -12.98
N GLN A 253 -8.82 21.15 -14.14
CA GLN A 253 -9.97 20.88 -15.01
C GLN A 253 -10.83 19.73 -14.48
N ILE A 254 -10.23 18.59 -14.11
CA ILE A 254 -11.02 17.44 -13.64
C ILE A 254 -11.74 17.72 -12.32
N PHE A 255 -11.17 18.56 -11.45
CA PHE A 255 -11.78 18.93 -10.18
C PHE A 255 -12.89 19.99 -10.30
N LYS A 256 -13.19 20.48 -11.52
CA LYS A 256 -14.39 21.29 -11.77
C LYS A 256 -15.66 20.44 -11.83
N TYR A 257 -15.56 19.14 -12.07
CA TYR A 257 -16.71 18.26 -12.21
C TYR A 257 -17.07 17.64 -10.86
N PRO A 258 -18.25 17.97 -10.27
CA PRO A 258 -18.62 17.44 -8.96
C PRO A 258 -18.67 15.91 -8.92
N GLU A 259 -19.13 15.27 -10.00
CA GLU A 259 -19.18 13.82 -10.15
C GLU A 259 -17.79 13.17 -10.00
N LEU A 260 -16.74 13.82 -10.50
CA LEU A 260 -15.37 13.33 -10.35
C LEU A 260 -14.86 13.56 -8.94
N VAL A 261 -15.08 14.75 -8.37
CA VAL A 261 -14.64 15.07 -7.00
C VAL A 261 -15.26 14.10 -5.99
N GLN A 262 -16.50 13.68 -6.23
CA GLN A 262 -17.23 12.73 -5.40
C GLN A 262 -16.89 11.26 -5.70
N SER A 263 -16.22 10.97 -6.82
CA SER A 263 -15.79 9.61 -7.16
C SER A 263 -14.77 9.09 -6.15
N ASP A 264 -14.82 7.80 -5.83
CA ASP A 264 -13.94 7.23 -4.80
C ASP A 264 -12.46 7.38 -5.17
N VAL A 265 -12.13 7.35 -6.46
CA VAL A 265 -10.76 7.55 -6.96
C VAL A 265 -10.22 8.92 -6.52
N MET A 266 -11.03 9.98 -6.64
CA MET A 266 -10.60 11.35 -6.28
C MET A 266 -10.72 11.62 -4.78
N VAL A 267 -11.77 11.11 -4.13
CA VAL A 267 -11.88 11.14 -2.66
C VAL A 267 -10.63 10.51 -2.04
N PHE A 268 -10.23 9.35 -2.56
CA PHE A 268 -9.04 8.64 -2.14
C PHE A 268 -7.76 9.44 -2.44
N PHE A 269 -7.65 10.03 -3.63
CA PHE A 269 -6.51 10.89 -3.99
C PHE A 269 -6.36 12.08 -3.03
N ILE A 270 -7.45 12.78 -2.70
CA ILE A 270 -7.45 13.90 -1.76
C ILE A 270 -7.05 13.45 -0.35
N ALA A 271 -7.70 12.40 0.18
CA ALA A 271 -7.36 11.87 1.50
C ALA A 271 -5.90 11.43 1.60
N LYS A 272 -5.41 10.70 0.59
CA LYS A 272 -4.01 10.29 0.49
C LYS A 272 -3.06 11.49 0.46
N SER A 273 -3.40 12.55 -0.29
CA SER A 273 -2.57 13.76 -0.38
C SER A 273 -2.46 14.51 0.95
N GLN A 274 -3.53 14.56 1.74
CA GLN A 274 -3.53 15.20 3.07
C GLN A 274 -2.61 14.46 4.04
N LEU A 275 -2.58 13.13 3.96
CA LEU A 275 -1.78 12.30 4.87
C LEU A 275 -0.28 12.39 4.60
N TYR A 276 0.15 12.45 3.34
CA TYR A 276 1.58 12.59 3.01
C TYR A 276 2.19 13.92 3.43
N CYS A 277 1.37 14.94 3.70
CA CYS A 277 1.85 16.23 4.22
C CYS A 277 2.56 16.09 5.57
N ASN A 278 2.16 15.09 6.36
CA ASN A 278 2.72 14.87 7.70
C ASN A 278 4.13 14.27 7.66
N GLU A 279 4.58 13.74 6.52
CA GLU A 279 5.89 13.09 6.40
C GLU A 279 6.99 14.01 5.88
N ILE A 280 6.64 15.06 5.12
CA ILE A 280 7.63 15.92 4.46
C ILE A 280 7.80 17.27 5.21
N GLY A 281 6.90 17.63 6.14
CA GLY A 281 6.85 18.98 6.71
C GLY A 281 7.17 19.20 8.21
N CYS A 282 7.19 18.17 9.08
CA CYS A 282 7.35 18.41 10.54
C CYS A 282 8.08 17.29 11.31
N ARG A 283 9.13 16.68 10.75
CA ARG A 283 10.15 16.01 11.57
C ARG A 283 11.49 16.68 11.33
N SER A 284 11.75 17.75 12.08
CA SER A 284 13.10 18.20 12.37
C SER A 284 13.95 16.98 12.78
N ASN A 285 15.22 17.01 12.38
CA ASN A 285 16.20 15.92 12.33
C ASN A 285 16.47 15.09 13.61
N ASP A 286 15.70 15.22 14.69
CA ASP A 286 16.02 14.60 15.99
C ASP A 286 15.22 13.33 16.34
N GLN A 287 14.13 12.99 15.63
CA GLN A 287 13.27 11.87 16.03
C GLN A 287 13.38 10.58 15.21
N ALA A 288 14.26 10.52 14.19
CA ALA A 288 14.51 9.29 13.45
C ALA A 288 15.15 8.16 14.28
N LYS A 289 15.58 8.43 15.53
CA LYS A 289 16.10 7.40 16.44
C LYS A 289 15.01 6.65 17.23
N ASN A 290 13.78 7.14 17.31
CA ASN A 290 12.77 6.55 18.20
C ASN A 290 11.82 5.55 17.52
N THR A 291 11.63 5.59 16.20
CA THR A 291 10.77 4.61 15.51
C THR A 291 11.45 3.25 15.31
N LEU A 292 12.79 3.16 15.42
CA LEU A 292 13.53 1.90 15.52
C LEU A 292 13.64 1.35 16.96
N GLN A 293 13.37 2.16 18.01
CA GLN A 293 13.46 1.72 19.40
C GLN A 293 12.24 0.91 19.89
N PHE A 294 11.07 1.03 19.25
CA PHE A 294 9.90 0.21 19.59
C PHE A 294 10.03 -1.28 19.20
N SER A 295 11.16 -1.69 18.63
CA SER A 295 11.45 -3.10 18.32
C SER A 295 12.44 -3.77 19.28
N ARG A 296 12.98 -3.07 20.29
CA ARG A 296 13.74 -3.69 21.39
C ARG A 296 12.81 -4.11 22.54
N ILE A 297 11.93 -5.07 22.26
CA ILE A 297 11.35 -5.88 23.33
C ILE A 297 12.48 -6.79 23.82
N LYS A 298 12.91 -6.57 25.07
CA LYS A 298 13.79 -7.48 25.80
C LYS A 298 13.10 -8.85 25.84
N SER A 299 13.58 -9.79 25.04
CA SER A 299 13.28 -11.21 25.21
C SER A 299 13.90 -11.66 26.54
N LYS A 300 13.09 -11.66 27.61
CA LYS A 300 13.37 -12.48 28.79
C LYS A 300 13.14 -13.94 28.38
N SER A 301 14.21 -14.62 28.00
CA SER A 301 14.22 -16.07 27.93
C SER A 301 14.24 -16.62 29.36
N ASN A 302 13.07 -16.85 29.94
CA ASN A 302 12.93 -17.83 31.02
C ASN A 302 12.77 -19.20 30.35
N ILE A 303 13.91 -19.83 30.04
CA ILE A 303 13.95 -21.27 29.80
C ILE A 303 14.35 -21.87 31.15
N THR A 304 13.33 -22.26 31.92
CA THR A 304 13.50 -23.26 32.97
C THR A 304 13.35 -24.60 32.28
N SER A 305 14.46 -25.30 32.09
CA SER A 305 14.47 -26.73 31.77
C SER A 305 15.08 -27.50 32.95
N PRO A 306 14.61 -28.73 33.19
CA PRO A 306 14.84 -29.45 34.43
C PRO A 306 16.22 -30.11 34.48
N ASN A 307 16.67 -30.34 35.72
CA ASN A 307 17.72 -31.25 36.16
C ASN A 307 18.09 -32.35 35.15
N VAL A 308 19.34 -32.32 34.66
CA VAL A 308 20.09 -33.51 34.24
C VAL A 308 21.57 -33.31 34.59
N GLU A 309 21.99 -34.19 35.51
CA GLU A 309 23.31 -34.81 35.73
C GLU A 309 24.60 -33.99 35.92
N GLN A 310 25.26 -34.41 36.98
CA GLN A 310 26.42 -33.85 37.65
C GLN A 310 27.66 -34.59 37.17
N GLU A 311 28.48 -33.98 36.30
CA GLU A 311 29.80 -34.52 35.96
C GLU A 311 30.93 -33.71 36.59
N SER A 312 31.80 -34.45 37.28
CA SER A 312 32.91 -34.00 38.10
C SER A 312 34.04 -33.38 37.26
N LYS A 313 34.45 -32.18 37.65
CA LYS A 313 35.68 -31.51 37.20
C LYS A 313 36.92 -32.29 37.65
N VAL A 314 37.79 -32.64 36.71
CA VAL A 314 39.19 -33.01 36.96
C VAL A 314 40.09 -31.84 36.54
N PRO A 315 40.99 -31.33 37.41
CA PRO A 315 41.93 -30.28 37.03
C PRO A 315 43.11 -30.84 36.24
N ARG A 316 43.44 -30.20 35.11
CA ARG A 316 44.68 -30.47 34.35
C ARG A 316 45.85 -29.76 35.02
N LYS A 317 46.90 -30.53 35.34
CA LYS A 317 48.22 -30.02 35.73
C LYS A 317 48.90 -29.38 34.52
N ILE A 318 49.43 -28.19 34.72
CA ILE A 318 50.41 -27.55 33.83
C ILE A 318 51.79 -28.04 34.31
N THR A 319 52.60 -28.55 33.39
CA THR A 319 54.02 -28.82 33.62
C THR A 319 54.81 -27.84 32.77
N CYS A 320 55.82 -27.23 33.39
CA CYS A 320 56.74 -26.24 32.81
C CYS A 320 57.56 -26.79 31.65
#